data_AF-A0A534TMX4-F1
#
_entry.id   AF-A0A534TMX4-F1
#
_cell.length_a   1.000
_cell.length_b   1.000
_cell.length_c   1.000
_cell.angle_alpha   90.00
_cell.angle_beta   90.00
_cell.angle_gamma   90.00
#
_symmetry.space_group_name_H-M   'P 1'
#
loop_
_entity.id
_entity.type
_entity.pdbx_description
1 polymer ?
#
loop_
_entity_poly.entity_id
_entity_poly.type
_entity_poly.pdbx_seq_one_letter_code
_entity_poly.pdbx_strand_id
1 'polypeptide(L)'
;MSEGNGSAVLDPRGVRRALQNARGKQKLALILDAPNPEQLVAALPPEELYFTLLDIGPDDAPELVSMASPEQFRHFVDMSAWRGSDEGPRTPQVLRWLRLAREGGADPGKFRQQLWSLDIELLALVLRRELRVHDLTEEEPPPPHNPGMAYYTSDRRFLLEFTGSGEYAAVRQLIEDLYADDPFGAGRLIESIRWEVPTELEESARRWRDGRLRDAGVPELEEAASFYARPAARKAQPQEATSVQALSVPPQPVLEAALDLLGGEELDRAEESVVYAANAALVANRIELDDADEVREELRDARATLSLGLELLSGGDPSRAARTLVDTPIRTVFQTAMGEAYRLQTRARSIAAQARLPQAQTATTLDEPLESVVQALSRQRPMFHEPGQRRPHALASRFEIARVESLLDEAEATIGLLASLGLTPVELGRKAEEAGLGPAVVKGSVALRSLVESQLRGEAFSLRGATDEPRENPPAFAQKLDELLRVQAADDAGRRARQRLRALLVPAPVQPKA
;
A
#
# COMPACT_ATOMS: atom_id res chain seq x y z
N MET A 1 -4.20 56.32 13.02
CA MET A 1 -5.48 55.73 12.55
C MET A 1 -5.21 55.14 11.18
N SER A 2 -4.94 53.84 11.15
CA SER A 2 -4.74 53.02 9.95
C SER A 2 -5.18 51.64 10.37
N GLU A 3 -6.47 51.35 10.15
CA GLU A 3 -7.07 50.04 10.34
C GLU A 3 -6.44 49.07 9.32
N GLY A 4 -5.59 48.17 9.80
CA GLY A 4 -5.12 47.03 9.03
C GLY A 4 -6.11 45.88 9.21
N ASN A 5 -6.80 45.53 8.12
CA ASN A 5 -7.75 44.44 8.01
C ASN A 5 -7.30 43.16 8.74
N GLY A 6 -8.00 42.85 9.83
CA GLY A 6 -8.21 41.48 10.26
C GLY A 6 -9.16 40.75 9.31
N SER A 7 -9.08 39.42 9.31
CA SER A 7 -9.85 38.46 8.49
C SER A 7 -9.37 38.25 7.04
N ALA A 8 -8.20 37.66 6.88
CA ALA A 8 -8.02 36.64 5.85
C ALA A 8 -8.25 35.28 6.54
N VAL A 9 -9.51 34.88 6.70
CA VAL A 9 -9.83 33.47 6.90
C VAL A 9 -9.33 32.78 5.64
N LEU A 10 -8.25 32.01 5.76
CA LEU A 10 -7.71 31.27 4.64
C LEU A 10 -8.83 30.36 4.11
N ASP A 11 -9.10 30.43 2.80
CA ASP A 11 -10.01 29.52 2.10
C ASP A 11 -9.66 28.08 2.51
N PRO A 12 -10.60 27.29 3.09
CA PRO A 12 -10.36 25.92 3.52
C PRO A 12 -9.71 25.06 2.44
N ARG A 13 -10.03 25.30 1.16
CA ARG A 13 -9.41 24.59 0.02
C ARG A 13 -7.94 24.98 -0.18
N GLY A 14 -7.61 26.25 0.00
CA GLY A 14 -6.24 26.76 -0.08
C GLY A 14 -5.34 26.17 1.01
N VAL A 15 -5.84 26.05 2.24
CA VAL A 15 -5.09 25.44 3.34
C VAL A 15 -4.87 23.94 3.12
N ARG A 16 -5.92 23.21 2.72
CA ARG A 16 -5.81 21.77 2.40
C ARG A 16 -4.79 21.53 1.28
N ARG A 17 -4.81 22.35 0.23
CA ARG A 17 -3.82 22.27 -0.86
C ARG A 17 -2.40 22.57 -0.39
N ALA A 18 -2.21 23.53 0.53
CA ALA A 18 -0.90 23.80 1.11
C ALA A 18 -0.40 22.62 1.95
N LEU A 19 -1.27 22.02 2.76
CA LEU A 19 -0.96 20.82 3.55
C LEU A 19 -0.61 19.61 2.66
N GLN A 20 -1.33 19.40 1.57
CA GLN A 20 -1.04 18.32 0.61
C GLN A 20 0.36 18.44 -0.04
N ASN A 21 0.87 19.66 -0.22
CA ASN A 21 2.18 19.90 -0.83
C ASN A 21 3.34 19.90 0.17
N ALA A 22 3.05 20.07 1.47
CA ALA A 22 4.04 20.08 2.52
C ALA A 22 4.36 18.65 3.01
N ARG A 23 5.54 18.46 3.61
CA ARG A 23 5.96 17.16 4.18
C ARG A 23 6.49 17.28 5.60
N GLY A 24 6.20 16.27 6.42
CA GLY A 24 6.72 16.14 7.78
C GLY A 24 6.57 17.44 8.58
N LYS A 25 7.67 17.88 9.19
CA LYS A 25 7.72 19.10 10.03
C LYS A 25 7.24 20.38 9.34
N GLN A 26 7.21 20.44 8.00
CA GLN A 26 6.63 21.57 7.27
C GLN A 26 5.11 21.63 7.47
N LYS A 27 4.42 20.49 7.50
CA LYS A 27 2.97 20.44 7.80
C LYS A 27 2.70 20.95 9.21
N LEU A 28 3.50 20.51 10.18
CA LEU A 28 3.41 20.95 11.57
C LEU A 28 3.55 22.47 11.69
N ALA A 29 4.60 23.04 11.10
CA ALA A 29 4.82 24.48 11.10
C ALA A 29 3.65 25.24 10.44
N LEU A 30 3.16 24.79 9.29
CA LEU A 30 2.02 25.42 8.61
C LEU A 30 0.75 25.46 9.47
N ILE A 31 0.48 24.42 10.26
CA ILE A 31 -0.70 24.39 11.13
C ILE A 31 -0.48 25.29 12.36
N LEU A 32 0.67 25.20 13.01
CA LEU A 32 0.96 25.97 14.23
C LEU A 32 1.12 27.47 13.97
N ASP A 33 1.64 27.86 12.80
CA ASP A 33 1.79 29.26 12.39
C ASP A 33 0.49 29.88 11.85
N ALA A 34 -0.58 29.08 11.72
CA ALA A 34 -1.88 29.58 11.29
C ALA A 34 -2.46 30.57 12.33
N PRO A 35 -3.27 31.55 11.92
CA PRO A 35 -3.85 32.53 12.85
C PRO A 35 -4.66 31.89 14.00
N ASN A 36 -5.35 30.77 13.70
CA ASN A 36 -6.11 29.98 14.67
C ASN A 36 -5.83 28.48 14.44
N PRO A 37 -4.75 27.92 15.02
CA PRO A 37 -4.37 26.53 14.81
C PRO A 37 -5.46 25.55 15.25
N GLU A 38 -6.09 25.78 16.40
CA GLU A 38 -7.16 24.90 16.89
C GLU A 38 -8.38 24.85 15.96
N GLN A 39 -8.78 26.00 15.43
CA GLN A 39 -9.92 26.08 14.50
C GLN A 39 -9.58 25.39 13.18
N LEU A 40 -8.33 25.52 12.73
CA LEU A 40 -7.85 24.83 11.54
C LEU A 40 -7.85 23.32 11.74
N VAL A 41 -7.27 22.84 12.86
CA VAL A 41 -7.27 21.41 13.22
C VAL A 41 -8.70 20.87 13.27
N ALA A 42 -9.62 21.55 13.97
CA ALA A 42 -11.01 21.12 14.09
C ALA A 42 -11.78 21.13 12.75
N ALA A 43 -11.34 21.91 11.77
CA ALA A 43 -11.96 21.96 10.44
C ALA A 43 -11.45 20.87 9.47
N LEU A 44 -10.34 20.19 9.79
CA LEU A 44 -9.84 19.09 8.97
C LEU A 44 -10.71 17.83 9.15
N PRO A 45 -10.98 17.08 8.08
CA PRO A 45 -11.56 15.75 8.23
C PRO A 45 -10.68 14.84 9.13
N PRO A 46 -11.28 13.96 9.95
CA PRO A 46 -10.53 13.06 10.84
C PRO A 46 -9.42 12.26 10.14
N GLU A 47 -9.70 11.75 8.94
CA GLU A 47 -8.77 10.94 8.14
C GLU A 47 -7.57 11.79 7.68
N GLU A 48 -7.84 13.01 7.20
CA GLU A 48 -6.80 13.92 6.71
C GLU A 48 -5.88 14.39 7.84
N LEU A 49 -6.45 14.65 9.02
CA LEU A 49 -5.67 15.00 10.20
C LEU A 49 -4.83 13.81 10.67
N TYR A 50 -5.39 12.60 10.68
CA TYR A 50 -4.67 11.38 11.03
C TYR A 50 -3.46 11.15 10.10
N PHE A 51 -3.64 11.20 8.78
CA PHE A 51 -2.53 11.05 7.84
C PHE A 51 -1.52 12.20 7.92
N THR A 52 -1.97 13.40 8.27
CA THR A 52 -1.07 14.53 8.55
C THR A 52 -0.18 14.25 9.76
N LEU A 53 -0.74 13.69 10.84
CA LEU A 53 0.01 13.29 12.03
C LEU A 53 1.02 12.18 11.72
N LEU A 54 0.65 11.18 10.91
CA LEU A 54 1.57 10.12 10.50
C LEU A 54 2.72 10.65 9.64
N ASP A 55 2.44 11.56 8.71
CA ASP A 55 3.46 12.21 7.89
C ASP A 55 4.47 13.01 8.72
N ILE A 56 4.02 13.64 9.82
CA ILE A 56 4.88 14.36 10.76
C ILE A 56 5.67 13.38 11.64
N GLY A 57 5.06 12.26 12.02
CA GLY A 57 5.44 11.44 13.16
C GLY A 57 4.58 11.86 14.37
N PRO A 58 3.65 11.02 14.85
CA PRO A 58 2.71 11.48 15.88
C PRO A 58 3.37 11.82 17.22
N ASP A 59 4.51 11.21 17.54
CA ASP A 59 5.31 11.53 18.74
C ASP A 59 6.00 12.91 18.64
N ASP A 60 6.15 13.45 17.43
CA ASP A 60 6.70 14.79 17.16
C ASP A 60 5.60 15.87 17.07
N ALA A 61 4.32 15.52 17.27
CA ALA A 61 3.19 16.44 17.13
C ALA A 61 2.11 16.32 18.23
N PRO A 62 2.46 16.14 19.52
CA PRO A 62 1.46 16.01 20.59
C PRO A 62 0.54 17.22 20.68
N GLU A 63 1.03 18.43 20.36
CA GLU A 63 0.22 19.66 20.34
C GLU A 63 -0.95 19.57 19.34
N LEU A 64 -0.75 18.94 18.19
CA LEU A 64 -1.85 18.75 17.23
C LEU A 64 -2.85 17.70 17.72
N VAL A 65 -2.38 16.65 18.40
CA VAL A 65 -3.24 15.63 19.01
C VAL A 65 -4.12 16.23 20.09
N SER A 66 -3.56 17.11 20.94
CA SER A 66 -4.33 17.80 21.97
C SER A 66 -5.34 18.81 21.40
N MET A 67 -5.08 19.35 20.21
CA MET A 67 -6.01 20.27 19.52
C MET A 67 -7.22 19.56 18.90
N ALA A 68 -7.10 18.27 18.59
CA ALA A 68 -8.12 17.48 17.90
C ALA A 68 -9.46 17.46 18.64
N SER A 69 -10.56 17.50 17.88
CA SER A 69 -11.89 17.29 18.43
C SER A 69 -12.03 15.86 19.01
N PRO A 70 -13.00 15.60 19.90
CA PRO A 70 -13.25 14.26 20.43
C PRO A 70 -13.48 13.22 19.31
N GLU A 71 -14.18 13.60 18.24
CA GLU A 71 -14.41 12.76 17.09
C GLU A 71 -13.12 12.42 16.32
N GLN A 72 -12.29 13.43 16.04
CA GLN A 72 -11.00 13.24 15.39
C GLN A 72 -10.06 12.37 16.25
N PHE A 73 -10.02 12.60 17.56
CA PHE A 73 -9.20 11.81 18.47
C PHE A 73 -9.59 10.33 18.48
N ARG A 74 -10.88 10.04 18.57
CA ARG A 74 -11.39 8.67 18.47
C ARG A 74 -11.02 8.01 17.14
N HIS A 75 -11.07 8.76 16.04
CA HIS A 75 -10.66 8.27 14.73
C HIS A 75 -9.18 7.83 14.72
N PHE A 76 -8.28 8.55 15.39
CA PHE A 76 -6.87 8.13 15.48
C PHE A 76 -6.71 6.76 16.15
N VAL A 77 -7.53 6.48 17.17
CA VAL A 77 -7.56 5.21 17.87
C VAL A 77 -8.18 4.12 16.98
N ASP A 78 -9.29 4.41 16.29
CA ASP A 78 -9.96 3.50 15.36
C ASP A 78 -9.02 3.03 14.23
N MET A 79 -8.17 3.93 13.74
CA MET A 79 -7.22 3.64 12.65
C MET A 79 -5.96 2.90 13.13
N SER A 80 -5.38 3.31 14.26
CA SER A 80 -4.06 2.81 14.69
C SER A 80 -4.09 1.58 15.60
N ALA A 81 -5.16 1.40 16.38
CA ALA A 81 -5.22 0.33 17.37
C ALA A 81 -5.40 -1.05 16.72
N TRP A 82 -5.91 -1.13 15.49
CA TRP A 82 -6.32 -2.38 14.86
C TRP A 82 -5.43 -2.69 13.66
N ARG A 83 -4.88 -3.92 13.57
CA ARG A 83 -4.08 -4.38 12.41
C ARG A 83 -4.91 -4.98 11.28
N GLY A 84 -6.13 -5.42 11.57
CA GLY A 84 -7.00 -6.05 10.58
C GLY A 84 -8.29 -6.58 11.19
N SER A 85 -9.10 -7.25 10.37
CA SER A 85 -10.40 -7.81 10.77
C SER A 85 -10.28 -8.95 11.79
N ASP A 86 -9.16 -9.68 11.77
CA ASP A 86 -9.00 -10.95 12.49
C ASP A 86 -8.26 -10.79 13.82
N GLU A 87 -7.80 -9.57 14.15
CA GLU A 87 -7.05 -9.26 15.37
C GLU A 87 -7.83 -8.25 16.24
N GLY A 88 -7.60 -8.31 17.55
CA GLY A 88 -8.11 -7.34 18.51
C GLY A 88 -7.28 -6.05 18.58
N PRO A 89 -7.73 -5.03 19.31
CA PRO A 89 -7.01 -3.76 19.41
C PRO A 89 -5.69 -3.93 20.17
N ARG A 90 -4.63 -3.27 19.70
CA ARG A 90 -3.32 -3.22 20.32
C ARG A 90 -3.35 -2.22 21.48
N THR A 91 -3.35 -2.72 22.72
CA THR A 91 -3.31 -1.90 23.94
C THR A 91 -2.24 -0.81 23.90
N PRO A 92 -0.98 -1.07 23.48
CA PRO A 92 0.05 -0.02 23.45
C PRO A 92 -0.30 1.16 22.53
N GLN A 93 -1.05 0.94 21.45
CA GLN A 93 -1.45 2.01 20.54
C GLN A 93 -2.53 2.90 21.15
N VAL A 94 -3.54 2.31 21.81
CA VAL A 94 -4.56 3.07 22.55
C VAL A 94 -3.90 3.94 23.62
N LEU A 95 -3.00 3.36 24.42
CA LEU A 95 -2.28 4.07 25.47
C LEU A 95 -1.35 5.15 24.91
N ARG A 96 -0.73 4.92 23.74
CA ARG A 96 0.08 5.93 23.06
C ARG A 96 -0.73 7.16 22.69
N TRP A 97 -1.89 7.02 22.05
CA TRP A 97 -2.70 8.19 21.69
C TRP A 97 -3.22 8.96 22.90
N LEU A 98 -3.63 8.26 23.97
CA LEU A 98 -3.98 8.90 25.24
C LEU A 98 -2.81 9.67 25.84
N ARG A 99 -1.60 9.12 25.76
CA ARG A 99 -0.36 9.79 26.21
C ARG A 99 -0.09 11.05 25.41
N LEU A 100 -0.15 11.00 24.08
CA LEU A 100 0.10 12.14 23.19
C LEU A 100 -0.91 13.27 23.42
N ALA A 101 -2.20 12.94 23.55
CA ALA A 101 -3.25 13.90 23.87
C ALA A 101 -3.00 14.61 25.21
N ARG A 102 -2.51 13.87 26.21
CA ARG A 102 -2.18 14.41 27.53
C ARG A 102 -0.94 15.31 27.49
N GLU A 103 0.12 14.88 26.79
CA GLU A 103 1.40 15.60 26.74
C GLU A 103 1.31 16.91 25.97
N GLY A 104 0.50 16.96 24.92
CA GLY A 104 0.39 18.14 24.05
C GLY A 104 -0.55 19.23 24.54
N GLY A 105 -1.31 18.99 25.61
CA GLY A 105 -2.38 19.88 26.07
C GLY A 105 -2.11 20.46 27.45
N ALA A 106 -2.22 21.78 27.58
CA ALA A 106 -2.20 22.43 28.89
C ALA A 106 -3.58 22.46 29.58
N ASP A 107 -4.65 22.11 28.85
CA ASP A 107 -6.03 22.04 29.35
C ASP A 107 -6.44 20.60 29.67
N PRO A 108 -6.51 20.21 30.96
CA PRO A 108 -6.95 18.88 31.35
C PRO A 108 -8.40 18.58 30.95
N GLY A 109 -9.24 19.61 30.77
CA GLY A 109 -10.63 19.44 30.36
C GLY A 109 -10.75 18.90 28.93
N LYS A 110 -9.90 19.36 28.02
CA LYS A 110 -9.88 18.89 26.62
C LYS A 110 -9.46 17.44 26.52
N PHE A 111 -8.41 17.05 27.24
CA PHE A 111 -8.00 15.65 27.33
C PHE A 111 -9.13 14.75 27.88
N ARG A 112 -9.87 15.20 28.91
CA ARG A 112 -11.00 14.42 29.45
C ARG A 112 -12.13 14.23 28.42
N GLN A 113 -12.44 15.24 27.62
CA GLN A 113 -13.39 15.10 26.51
C GLN A 113 -12.92 14.08 25.47
N GLN A 114 -11.63 14.04 25.17
CA GLN A 114 -11.03 13.07 24.25
C GLN A 114 -11.03 11.64 24.85
N LEU A 115 -10.64 11.48 26.12
CA LEU A 115 -10.66 10.19 26.82
C LEU A 115 -12.06 9.57 26.80
N TRP A 116 -13.08 10.33 27.19
CA TRP A 116 -14.47 9.85 27.23
C TRP A 116 -15.18 9.80 25.89
N SER A 117 -14.51 10.25 24.82
CA SER A 117 -15.00 10.03 23.45
C SER A 117 -14.81 8.57 23.01
N LEU A 118 -13.85 7.86 23.62
CA LEU A 118 -13.57 6.46 23.32
C LEU A 118 -14.69 5.56 23.85
N ASP A 119 -14.93 4.45 23.14
CA ASP A 119 -15.96 3.49 23.53
C ASP A 119 -15.61 2.88 24.90
N ILE A 120 -16.61 2.77 25.76
CA ILE A 120 -16.41 2.24 27.11
C ILE A 120 -15.93 0.78 27.06
N GLU A 121 -16.38 0.00 26.08
CA GLU A 121 -15.95 -1.39 25.86
C GLU A 121 -14.47 -1.46 25.44
N LEU A 122 -13.96 -0.47 24.70
CA LEU A 122 -12.54 -0.39 24.34
C LEU A 122 -11.69 -0.09 25.58
N LEU A 123 -12.11 0.88 26.40
CA LEU A 123 -11.43 1.20 27.65
C LEU A 123 -11.46 0.01 28.62
N ALA A 124 -12.61 -0.64 28.75
CA ALA A 124 -12.78 -1.86 29.55
C ALA A 124 -11.86 -2.97 29.07
N LEU A 125 -11.77 -3.20 27.75
CA LEU A 125 -10.90 -4.21 27.16
C LEU A 125 -9.41 -3.95 27.44
N VAL A 126 -8.98 -2.69 27.30
CA VAL A 126 -7.61 -2.28 27.62
C VAL A 126 -7.29 -2.56 29.09
N LEU A 127 -8.15 -2.12 30.00
CA LEU A 127 -7.95 -2.35 31.44
C LEU A 127 -8.01 -3.84 31.79
N ARG A 128 -8.95 -4.60 31.23
CA ARG A 128 -9.10 -6.04 31.46
C ARG A 128 -7.89 -6.85 31.00
N ARG A 129 -7.25 -6.47 29.90
CA ARG A 129 -6.02 -7.13 29.42
C ARG A 129 -4.82 -6.85 30.30
N GLU A 130 -4.79 -5.69 30.95
CA GLU A 130 -3.64 -5.21 31.71
C GLU A 130 -3.78 -5.45 33.23
N LEU A 131 -4.99 -5.69 33.73
CA LEU A 131 -5.29 -5.71 35.15
C LEU A 131 -6.03 -6.97 35.59
N ARG A 132 -5.67 -7.43 36.79
CA ARG A 132 -6.49 -8.27 37.64
C ARG A 132 -7.06 -7.42 38.78
N VAL A 133 -8.37 -7.44 38.93
CA VAL A 133 -9.09 -6.61 39.91
C VAL A 133 -9.51 -7.46 41.10
N HIS A 134 -9.19 -6.97 42.30
CA HIS A 134 -9.61 -7.53 43.58
C HIS A 134 -10.52 -6.53 44.30
N ASP A 135 -11.70 -6.97 44.72
CA ASP A 135 -12.64 -6.16 45.50
C ASP A 135 -12.27 -6.25 46.99
N LEU A 136 -11.98 -5.10 47.61
CA LEU A 136 -11.58 -5.02 49.02
C LEU A 136 -12.78 -5.01 49.97
N THR A 137 -14.01 -4.99 49.45
CA THR A 137 -15.24 -5.14 50.25
C THR A 137 -15.60 -6.59 50.52
N GLU A 138 -14.98 -7.54 49.82
CA GLU A 138 -15.15 -8.98 50.06
C GLU A 138 -14.43 -9.42 51.36
N GLU A 139 -14.94 -10.45 52.04
CA GLU A 139 -14.51 -10.82 53.40
C GLU A 139 -13.03 -11.22 53.51
N GLU A 140 -12.44 -11.79 52.44
CA GLU A 140 -11.02 -12.15 52.36
C GLU A 140 -10.45 -11.89 50.95
N PRO A 141 -10.01 -10.66 50.64
CA PRO A 141 -9.35 -10.40 49.36
C PRO A 141 -7.98 -11.11 49.35
N PRO A 142 -7.65 -11.88 48.31
CA PRO A 142 -6.36 -12.54 48.23
C PRO A 142 -5.22 -11.51 48.20
N PRO A 143 -4.07 -11.78 48.83
CA PRO A 143 -2.92 -10.88 48.74
C PRO A 143 -2.47 -10.77 47.27
N PRO A 144 -1.92 -9.62 46.86
CA PRO A 144 -1.40 -9.45 45.51
C PRO A 144 -0.26 -10.46 45.27
N HIS A 145 -0.20 -11.06 44.09
CA HIS A 145 0.87 -11.99 43.73
C HIS A 145 2.21 -11.23 43.62
N ASN A 146 2.18 -9.98 43.16
CA ASN A 146 3.31 -9.07 43.14
C ASN A 146 2.98 -7.71 43.79
N PRO A 147 3.38 -7.48 45.05
CA PRO A 147 3.15 -6.20 45.74
C PRO A 147 3.74 -4.97 45.04
N GLY A 148 4.83 -5.13 44.28
CA GLY A 148 5.45 -4.04 43.52
C GLY A 148 4.65 -3.62 42.28
N MET A 149 3.71 -4.46 41.86
CA MET A 149 2.81 -4.24 40.72
C MET A 149 1.35 -4.16 41.18
N ALA A 150 1.13 -3.70 42.41
CA ALA A 150 -0.19 -3.54 43.00
C ALA A 150 -0.50 -2.05 43.20
N TYR A 151 -1.74 -1.66 42.95
CA TYR A 151 -2.22 -0.27 43.09
C TYR A 151 -3.59 -0.26 43.75
N TYR A 152 -3.75 0.58 44.77
CA TYR A 152 -5.03 0.80 45.44
C TYR A 152 -5.74 1.97 44.76
N THR A 153 -7.01 1.78 44.40
CA THR A 153 -7.83 2.85 43.84
C THR A 153 -8.01 3.98 44.86
N SER A 154 -8.24 5.21 44.38
CA SER A 154 -8.36 6.41 45.23
C SER A 154 -9.54 6.33 46.20
N ASP A 155 -10.59 5.61 45.84
CA ASP A 155 -11.77 5.32 46.68
C ASP A 155 -11.56 4.16 47.66
N ARG A 156 -10.41 3.47 47.59
CA ARG A 156 -10.03 2.29 48.38
C ARG A 156 -10.98 1.09 48.26
N ARG A 157 -11.76 1.03 47.18
CA ARG A 157 -12.67 -0.10 46.93
C ARG A 157 -11.95 -1.27 46.27
N PHE A 158 -10.95 -1.02 45.44
CA PHE A 158 -10.28 -2.06 44.67
C PHE A 158 -8.76 -2.07 44.88
N LEU A 159 -8.20 -3.27 44.79
CA LEU A 159 -6.78 -3.53 44.61
C LEU A 159 -6.57 -4.03 43.17
N LEU A 160 -5.79 -3.28 42.40
CA LEU A 160 -5.49 -3.56 41.00
C LEU A 160 -4.08 -4.15 40.91
N GLU A 161 -3.98 -5.38 40.40
CA GLU A 161 -2.72 -6.05 40.11
C GLU A 161 -2.45 -6.00 38.60
N PHE A 162 -1.29 -5.49 38.19
CA PHE A 162 -0.94 -5.34 36.79
C PHE A 162 -0.36 -6.65 36.26
N THR A 163 -1.02 -7.25 35.27
CA THR A 163 -0.71 -8.57 34.73
C THR A 163 -0.33 -8.57 33.25
N GLY A 164 -0.48 -7.43 32.56
CA GLY A 164 -0.32 -7.34 31.10
C GLY A 164 1.06 -6.91 30.58
N SER A 165 1.05 -6.17 29.47
CA SER A 165 2.11 -6.02 28.46
C SER A 165 3.35 -5.20 28.87
N GLY A 166 3.40 -4.69 30.11
CA GLY A 166 4.52 -3.88 30.62
C GLY A 166 4.28 -2.36 30.60
N GLU A 167 3.10 -1.91 30.17
CA GLU A 167 2.70 -0.49 30.14
C GLU A 167 2.19 0.04 31.50
N TYR A 168 2.77 -0.43 32.61
CA TYR A 168 2.30 -0.14 33.98
C TYR A 168 2.03 1.35 34.23
N ALA A 169 2.98 2.22 33.87
CA ALA A 169 2.87 3.66 34.10
C ALA A 169 1.72 4.28 33.30
N ALA A 170 1.53 3.88 32.04
CA ALA A 170 0.46 4.39 31.20
C ALA A 170 -0.92 3.91 31.65
N VAL A 171 -1.05 2.63 32.01
CA VAL A 171 -2.31 2.07 32.53
C VAL A 171 -2.67 2.68 33.88
N ARG A 172 -1.68 2.87 34.77
CA ARG A 172 -1.89 3.56 36.04
C ARG A 172 -2.36 5.00 35.83
N GLN A 173 -1.71 5.74 34.93
CA GLN A 173 -2.12 7.10 34.62
C GLN A 173 -3.54 7.15 34.05
N LEU A 174 -3.92 6.19 33.19
CA LEU A 174 -5.29 6.07 32.68
C LEU A 174 -6.30 5.88 33.83
N ILE A 175 -6.01 5.01 34.80
CA ILE A 175 -6.88 4.83 35.98
C ILE A 175 -7.00 6.15 36.75
N GLU A 176 -5.88 6.82 37.03
CA GLU A 176 -5.87 8.11 37.73
C GLU A 176 -6.69 9.17 36.99
N ASP A 177 -6.60 9.23 35.67
CA ASP A 177 -7.36 10.16 34.82
C ASP A 177 -8.87 9.86 34.86
N LEU A 178 -9.27 8.58 34.81
CA LEU A 178 -10.67 8.16 34.90
C LEU A 178 -11.28 8.57 36.25
N TYR A 179 -10.56 8.32 37.36
CA TYR A 179 -11.01 8.71 38.69
C TYR A 179 -11.00 10.22 38.93
N ALA A 180 -10.09 10.96 38.29
CA ALA A 180 -10.04 12.41 38.41
C ALA A 180 -11.26 13.10 37.76
N ASP A 181 -11.85 12.49 36.73
CA ASP A 181 -13.02 13.04 36.03
C ASP A 181 -14.36 12.58 36.64
N ASP A 182 -14.58 11.27 36.71
CA ASP A 182 -15.79 10.66 37.26
C ASP A 182 -15.44 9.46 38.15
N PRO A 183 -15.21 9.68 39.46
CA PRO A 183 -14.91 8.60 40.40
C PRO A 183 -15.97 7.48 40.41
N PHE A 184 -17.24 7.81 40.19
CA PHE A 184 -18.33 6.83 40.21
C PHE A 184 -18.36 6.00 38.93
N GLY A 185 -18.21 6.65 37.77
CA GLY A 185 -18.05 5.99 36.47
C GLY A 185 -16.81 5.10 36.44
N ALA A 186 -15.67 5.60 36.89
CA ALA A 186 -14.42 4.85 36.98
C ALA A 186 -14.56 3.60 37.87
N GLY A 187 -15.19 3.74 39.05
CA GLY A 187 -15.48 2.60 39.92
C GLY A 187 -16.38 1.55 39.26
N ARG A 188 -17.40 1.97 38.50
CA ARG A 188 -18.26 1.04 37.74
C ARG A 188 -17.52 0.32 36.61
N LEU A 189 -16.64 1.02 35.89
CA LEU A 189 -15.80 0.43 34.85
C LEU A 189 -14.84 -0.61 35.43
N ILE A 190 -14.18 -0.29 36.56
CA ILE A 190 -13.29 -1.22 37.25
C ILE A 190 -14.06 -2.44 37.81
N GLU A 191 -15.28 -2.25 38.29
CA GLU A 191 -16.16 -3.36 38.69
C GLU A 191 -16.52 -4.24 37.48
N SER A 192 -16.87 -3.65 36.33
CA SER A 192 -17.36 -4.40 35.16
C SER A 192 -16.29 -5.32 34.58
N ILE A 193 -15.04 -4.87 34.50
CA ILE A 193 -13.94 -5.67 33.94
C ILE A 193 -13.65 -6.95 34.73
N ARG A 194 -14.11 -7.09 35.98
CA ARG A 194 -14.01 -8.36 36.73
C ARG A 194 -14.75 -9.49 36.03
N TRP A 195 -15.92 -9.17 35.48
CA TRP A 195 -16.92 -10.11 34.99
C TRP A 195 -16.96 -10.19 33.47
N GLU A 196 -16.48 -9.16 32.77
CA GLU A 196 -16.49 -9.13 31.32
C GLU A 196 -15.52 -10.13 30.69
N VAL A 197 -15.98 -10.73 29.58
CA VAL A 197 -15.23 -11.64 28.75
C VAL A 197 -14.47 -10.83 27.67
N PRO A 198 -13.14 -10.94 27.57
CA PRO A 198 -12.35 -10.14 26.63
C PRO A 198 -12.82 -10.23 25.17
N THR A 199 -13.28 -11.41 24.73
CA THR A 199 -13.79 -11.61 23.37
C THR A 199 -15.10 -10.87 23.10
N GLU A 200 -15.99 -10.76 24.08
CA GLU A 200 -17.25 -10.01 23.93
C GLU A 200 -17.00 -8.50 23.86
N LEU A 201 -16.06 -8.02 24.68
CA LEU A 201 -15.61 -6.63 24.63
C LEU A 201 -14.94 -6.29 23.30
N GLU A 202 -14.07 -7.18 22.82
CA GLU A 202 -13.40 -7.00 21.52
C GLU A 202 -14.41 -6.91 20.38
N GLU A 203 -15.38 -7.83 20.33
CA GLU A 203 -16.41 -7.80 19.29
C GLU A 203 -17.28 -6.55 19.38
N SER A 204 -17.59 -6.09 20.59
CA SER A 204 -18.38 -4.88 20.79
C SER A 204 -17.62 -3.61 20.35
N ALA A 205 -16.35 -3.48 20.75
CA ALA A 205 -15.50 -2.39 20.31
C ALA A 205 -15.28 -2.41 18.79
N ARG A 206 -15.12 -3.60 18.18
CA ARG A 206 -15.02 -3.77 16.72
C ARG A 206 -16.28 -3.29 16.01
N ARG A 207 -17.47 -3.71 16.47
CA ARG A 207 -18.75 -3.27 15.88
C ARG A 207 -18.94 -1.76 15.91
N TRP A 208 -18.56 -1.10 17.01
CA TRP A 208 -18.63 0.36 17.11
C TRP A 208 -17.68 1.07 16.15
N ARG A 209 -16.41 0.63 16.14
CA ARG A 209 -15.39 1.11 15.20
C ARG A 209 -15.85 0.95 13.75
N ASP A 210 -16.24 -0.26 13.36
CA ASP A 210 -16.61 -0.57 11.98
C ASP A 210 -17.90 0.13 11.55
N GLY A 211 -18.79 0.47 12.49
CA GLY A 211 -19.91 1.38 12.25
C GLY A 211 -19.42 2.77 11.84
N ARG A 212 -18.55 3.39 12.64
CA ARG A 212 -18.02 4.72 12.36
C ARG A 212 -17.19 4.78 11.07
N LEU A 213 -16.37 3.77 10.81
CA LEU A 213 -15.57 3.70 9.59
C LEU A 213 -16.46 3.57 8.34
N ARG A 214 -17.56 2.82 8.42
CA ARG A 214 -18.55 2.77 7.33
C ARG A 214 -19.24 4.10 7.09
N ASP A 215 -19.59 4.82 8.16
CA ASP A 215 -20.15 6.17 8.05
C ASP A 215 -19.15 7.15 7.40
N ALA A 216 -17.85 6.91 7.57
CA ALA A 216 -16.76 7.64 6.90
C ALA A 216 -16.42 7.13 5.49
N GLY A 217 -17.20 6.20 4.94
CA GLY A 217 -17.00 5.68 3.58
C GLY A 217 -15.89 4.63 3.46
N VAL A 218 -15.55 3.92 4.55
CA VAL A 218 -14.66 2.75 4.52
C VAL A 218 -15.49 1.47 4.43
N PRO A 219 -15.36 0.68 3.35
CA PRO A 219 -16.13 -0.54 3.18
C PRO A 219 -15.62 -1.71 4.03
N GLU A 220 -16.47 -2.72 4.24
CA GLU A 220 -16.07 -3.99 4.84
C GLU A 220 -15.15 -4.79 3.91
N LEU A 221 -14.40 -5.75 4.46
CA LEU A 221 -13.40 -6.52 3.72
C LEU A 221 -13.96 -7.26 2.50
N GLU A 222 -15.15 -7.86 2.62
CA GLU A 222 -15.77 -8.58 1.49
C GLU A 222 -16.15 -7.62 0.35
N GLU A 223 -16.72 -6.47 0.72
CA GLU A 223 -17.08 -5.42 -0.24
C GLU A 223 -15.83 -4.82 -0.91
N ALA A 224 -14.81 -4.51 -0.13
CA ALA A 224 -13.52 -4.04 -0.61
C ALA A 224 -12.88 -5.05 -1.58
N ALA A 225 -12.83 -6.34 -1.20
CA ALA A 225 -12.29 -7.41 -2.03
C ALA A 225 -13.03 -7.54 -3.37
N SER A 226 -14.33 -7.19 -3.41
CA SER A 226 -15.13 -7.24 -4.63
C SER A 226 -14.66 -6.25 -5.72
N PHE A 227 -13.95 -5.17 -5.37
CA PHE A 227 -13.33 -4.26 -6.36
C PHE A 227 -12.30 -4.97 -7.23
N TYR A 228 -11.60 -5.96 -6.67
CA TYR A 228 -10.61 -6.76 -7.37
C TYR A 228 -11.19 -8.05 -7.95
N ALA A 229 -12.49 -8.29 -7.84
CA ALA A 229 -13.12 -9.44 -8.48
C ALA A 229 -12.98 -9.33 -10.01
N ARG A 230 -12.78 -10.46 -10.68
CA ARG A 230 -12.76 -10.48 -12.14
C ARG A 230 -14.14 -10.05 -12.64
N PRO A 231 -14.26 -9.03 -13.50
CA PRO A 231 -15.54 -8.66 -14.07
C PRO A 231 -16.13 -9.86 -14.80
N ALA A 232 -17.44 -10.07 -14.68
CA ALA A 232 -18.14 -11.08 -15.48
C ALA A 232 -17.82 -10.80 -16.95
N ALA A 233 -17.46 -11.84 -17.72
CA ALA A 233 -16.96 -11.72 -19.08
C ALA A 233 -17.91 -10.83 -19.92
N ARG A 234 -17.56 -9.56 -20.07
CA ARG A 234 -18.30 -8.63 -20.92
C ARG A 234 -17.97 -9.07 -22.34
N LYS A 235 -18.98 -9.42 -23.13
CA LYS A 235 -18.80 -9.61 -24.58
C LYS A 235 -18.09 -8.36 -25.08
N ALA A 236 -16.87 -8.53 -25.57
CA ALA A 236 -16.09 -7.45 -26.15
C ALA A 236 -16.99 -6.77 -27.19
N GLN A 237 -17.40 -5.53 -26.93
CA GLN A 237 -17.92 -4.70 -27.99
C GLN A 237 -16.73 -4.48 -28.93
N PRO A 238 -16.87 -4.71 -30.24
CA PRO A 238 -15.79 -4.46 -31.17
C PRO A 238 -15.44 -2.97 -31.06
N GLN A 239 -14.32 -2.68 -30.40
CA GLN A 239 -13.67 -1.39 -30.54
C GLN A 239 -13.28 -1.33 -32.01
N GLU A 240 -13.90 -0.41 -32.76
CA GLU A 240 -13.36 -0.02 -34.06
C GLU A 240 -11.90 0.33 -33.84
N ALA A 241 -11.02 -0.38 -34.54
CA ALA A 241 -9.60 -0.12 -34.51
C ALA A 241 -9.36 1.23 -35.18
N THR A 242 -9.57 2.32 -34.43
CA THR A 242 -9.08 3.64 -34.81
C THR A 242 -7.56 3.53 -34.78
N SER A 243 -6.96 3.56 -35.95
CA SER A 243 -5.52 3.60 -36.15
C SER A 243 -4.92 4.66 -35.24
N VAL A 244 -4.21 4.21 -34.21
CA VAL A 244 -3.63 5.08 -33.18
C VAL A 244 -2.39 5.75 -33.76
N GLN A 245 -2.58 6.85 -34.48
CA GLN A 245 -1.49 7.76 -34.82
C GLN A 245 -1.14 8.57 -33.57
N ALA A 246 0.06 8.34 -33.05
CA ALA A 246 0.74 9.05 -31.96
C ALA A 246 -0.06 9.16 -30.64
N LEU A 247 0.09 8.15 -29.77
CA LEU A 247 -0.24 8.27 -28.35
C LEU A 247 0.71 9.30 -27.71
N SER A 248 0.31 10.56 -27.69
CA SER A 248 0.81 11.49 -26.67
C SER A 248 0.22 11.03 -25.35
N VAL A 249 1.06 10.81 -24.34
CA VAL A 249 0.59 10.74 -22.95
C VAL A 249 -0.21 12.03 -22.73
N PRO A 250 -1.50 11.96 -22.33
CA PRO A 250 -2.22 13.17 -22.01
C PRO A 250 -1.43 13.90 -20.90
N PRO A 251 -1.27 15.22 -20.98
CA PRO A 251 -0.47 15.98 -20.02
C PRO A 251 -0.98 15.86 -18.57
N GLN A 252 -2.21 15.36 -18.39
CA GLN A 252 -2.89 15.11 -17.13
C GLN A 252 -3.60 13.74 -17.18
N PRO A 253 -3.62 12.96 -16.07
CA PRO A 253 -4.41 11.72 -15.99
C PRO A 253 -5.89 11.94 -16.32
N VAL A 254 -6.54 10.94 -16.92
CA VAL A 254 -7.93 11.04 -17.39
C VAL A 254 -8.91 11.28 -16.23
N LEU A 255 -8.65 10.69 -15.06
CA LEU A 255 -9.44 10.92 -13.84
C LEU A 255 -9.49 12.41 -13.48
N GLU A 256 -8.33 13.06 -13.52
CA GLU A 256 -8.18 14.45 -13.06
C GLU A 256 -8.82 15.40 -14.07
N ALA A 257 -8.60 15.15 -15.36
CA ALA A 257 -9.26 15.88 -16.42
C ALA A 257 -10.79 15.70 -16.41
N ALA A 258 -11.30 14.56 -15.93
CA ALA A 258 -12.73 14.30 -15.79
C ALA A 258 -13.33 15.06 -14.59
N LEU A 259 -12.66 15.05 -13.44
CA LEU A 259 -13.08 15.79 -12.24
C LEU A 259 -13.12 17.30 -12.49
N ASP A 260 -12.13 17.85 -13.20
CA ASP A 260 -12.05 19.27 -13.56
C ASP A 260 -13.25 19.76 -14.41
N LEU A 261 -13.97 18.84 -15.06
CA LEU A 261 -15.16 19.15 -15.88
C LEU A 261 -16.48 19.08 -15.11
N LEU A 262 -16.47 18.53 -13.89
CA LEU A 262 -17.66 18.41 -13.05
C LEU A 262 -17.81 19.64 -12.14
N GLY A 263 -19.04 19.91 -11.71
CA GLY A 263 -19.32 20.98 -10.76
C GLY A 263 -20.56 20.71 -9.91
N GLY A 264 -20.67 21.41 -8.78
CA GLY A 264 -21.77 21.25 -7.83
C GLY A 264 -21.90 19.81 -7.32
N GLU A 265 -23.13 19.33 -7.19
CA GLU A 265 -23.45 18.00 -6.64
C GLU A 265 -22.84 16.83 -7.44
N GLU A 266 -22.59 17.02 -8.75
CA GLU A 266 -21.97 15.97 -9.57
C GLU A 266 -20.49 15.78 -9.21
N LEU A 267 -19.78 16.88 -8.91
CA LEU A 267 -18.40 16.82 -8.45
C LEU A 267 -18.33 16.18 -7.07
N ASP A 268 -19.17 16.62 -6.13
CA ASP A 268 -19.16 16.10 -4.76
C ASP A 268 -19.38 14.58 -4.74
N ARG A 269 -20.37 14.08 -5.53
CA ARG A 269 -20.66 12.64 -5.65
C ARG A 269 -19.52 11.86 -6.32
N ALA A 270 -18.86 12.46 -7.30
CA ALA A 270 -17.72 11.85 -7.99
C ALA A 270 -16.50 11.75 -7.06
N GLU A 271 -16.19 12.81 -6.31
CA GLU A 271 -15.13 12.82 -5.32
C GLU A 271 -15.36 11.79 -4.22
N GLU A 272 -16.58 11.73 -3.67
CA GLU A 272 -16.98 10.72 -2.68
C GLU A 272 -16.79 9.29 -3.22
N SER A 273 -17.21 9.05 -4.46
CA SER A 273 -17.04 7.74 -5.12
C SER A 273 -15.56 7.37 -5.30
N VAL A 274 -14.70 8.33 -5.67
CA VAL A 274 -13.26 8.12 -5.80
C VAL A 274 -12.61 7.83 -4.45
N VAL A 275 -12.98 8.57 -3.40
CA VAL A 275 -12.51 8.32 -2.03
C VAL A 275 -12.94 6.93 -1.57
N TYR A 276 -14.20 6.55 -1.80
CA TYR A 276 -14.72 5.24 -1.45
C TYR A 276 -13.95 4.10 -2.13
N ALA A 277 -13.61 4.25 -3.42
CA ALA A 277 -12.78 3.28 -4.14
C ALA A 277 -11.35 3.21 -3.62
N ALA A 278 -10.78 4.34 -3.17
CA ALA A 278 -9.45 4.38 -2.57
C ALA A 278 -9.43 3.71 -1.19
N ASN A 279 -10.45 3.95 -0.36
CA ASN A 279 -10.65 3.23 0.91
C ASN A 279 -10.84 1.73 0.68
N ALA A 280 -11.60 1.34 -0.34
CA ALA A 280 -11.74 -0.06 -0.73
C ALA A 280 -10.39 -0.70 -1.09
N ALA A 281 -9.49 0.02 -1.74
CA ALA A 281 -8.17 -0.46 -2.09
C ALA A 281 -7.30 -0.71 -0.84
N LEU A 282 -7.26 0.25 0.11
CA LEU A 282 -6.58 0.12 1.40
C LEU A 282 -7.05 -1.12 2.17
N VAL A 283 -8.36 -1.30 2.29
CA VAL A 283 -8.95 -2.45 3.00
C VAL A 283 -8.67 -3.78 2.26
N ALA A 284 -8.87 -3.81 0.94
CA ALA A 284 -8.73 -5.04 0.15
C ALA A 284 -7.28 -5.55 0.06
N ASN A 285 -6.30 -4.64 0.15
CA ASN A 285 -4.88 -4.97 0.15
C ASN A 285 -4.28 -5.05 1.56
N ARG A 286 -5.10 -4.81 2.60
CA ARG A 286 -4.72 -4.90 4.02
C ARG A 286 -3.52 -4.02 4.33
N ILE A 287 -3.57 -2.77 3.86
CA ILE A 287 -2.54 -1.78 4.14
C ILE A 287 -2.60 -1.40 5.62
N GLU A 288 -1.47 -1.48 6.31
CA GLU A 288 -1.34 -1.00 7.68
C GLU A 288 -1.46 0.52 7.69
N LEU A 289 -2.38 1.04 8.50
CA LEU A 289 -2.72 2.45 8.50
C LEU A 289 -1.74 3.30 9.32
N ASP A 290 -0.70 2.71 9.91
CA ASP A 290 0.35 3.40 10.67
C ASP A 290 1.60 3.77 9.83
N ASP A 291 1.67 3.35 8.55
CA ASP A 291 2.70 3.75 7.59
C ASP A 291 2.14 4.68 6.50
N ALA A 292 2.46 5.98 6.60
CA ALA A 292 1.96 6.98 5.66
C ALA A 292 2.53 6.84 4.24
N ASP A 293 3.73 6.27 4.09
CA ASP A 293 4.30 6.02 2.76
C ASP A 293 3.58 4.87 2.07
N GLU A 294 3.28 3.79 2.78
CA GLU A 294 2.51 2.65 2.24
C GLU A 294 1.09 3.06 1.85
N VAL A 295 0.39 3.80 2.72
CA VAL A 295 -0.94 4.35 2.42
C VAL A 295 -0.89 5.23 1.17
N ARG A 296 0.10 6.13 1.06
CA ARG A 296 0.20 7.05 -0.09
C ARG A 296 0.43 6.32 -1.41
N GLU A 297 1.27 5.28 -1.41
CA GLU A 297 1.49 4.48 -2.60
C GLU A 297 0.22 3.70 -2.99
N GLU A 298 -0.50 3.11 -2.04
CA GLU A 298 -1.78 2.43 -2.35
C GLU A 298 -2.84 3.41 -2.87
N LEU A 299 -2.96 4.61 -2.29
CA LEU A 299 -3.87 5.64 -2.79
C LEU A 299 -3.49 6.08 -4.22
N ARG A 300 -2.20 6.19 -4.52
CA ARG A 300 -1.72 6.46 -5.89
C ARG A 300 -2.11 5.33 -6.84
N ASP A 301 -1.92 4.08 -6.43
CA ASP A 301 -2.25 2.90 -7.24
C ASP A 301 -3.76 2.76 -7.48
N ALA A 302 -4.59 3.07 -6.49
CA ALA A 302 -6.04 3.12 -6.64
C ALA A 302 -6.46 4.18 -7.66
N ARG A 303 -5.87 5.38 -7.60
CA ARG A 303 -6.13 6.46 -8.59
C ARG A 303 -5.65 6.09 -9.99
N ALA A 304 -4.47 5.47 -10.12
CA ALA A 304 -3.96 4.95 -11.39
C ALA A 304 -4.94 3.94 -12.00
N THR A 305 -5.42 3.01 -11.19
CA THR A 305 -6.41 2.00 -11.59
C THR A 305 -7.71 2.64 -12.06
N LEU A 306 -8.24 3.64 -11.34
CA LEU A 306 -9.43 4.39 -11.76
C LEU A 306 -9.21 5.16 -13.06
N SER A 307 -8.06 5.82 -13.20
CA SER A 307 -7.69 6.55 -14.43
C SER A 307 -7.67 5.60 -15.64
N LEU A 308 -7.06 4.43 -15.51
CA LEU A 308 -7.07 3.42 -16.56
C LEU A 308 -8.50 2.94 -16.87
N GLY A 309 -9.32 2.69 -15.84
CA GLY A 309 -10.70 2.25 -16.00
C GLY A 309 -11.53 3.25 -16.77
N LEU A 310 -11.39 4.54 -16.44
CA LEU A 310 -12.03 5.63 -17.18
C LEU A 310 -11.51 5.74 -18.60
N GLU A 311 -10.21 5.63 -18.83
CA GLU A 311 -9.62 5.67 -20.18
C GLU A 311 -10.18 4.55 -21.07
N LEU A 312 -10.33 3.33 -20.53
CA LEU A 312 -10.89 2.18 -21.24
C LEU A 312 -12.38 2.36 -21.60
N LEU A 313 -13.17 2.96 -20.70
CA LEU A 313 -14.61 3.16 -20.91
C LEU A 313 -14.94 4.39 -21.77
N SER A 314 -14.14 5.45 -21.66
CA SER A 314 -14.34 6.72 -22.37
C SER A 314 -13.59 6.80 -23.70
N GLY A 315 -12.59 5.95 -23.90
CA GLY A 315 -11.63 6.09 -25.01
C GLY A 315 -10.60 7.20 -24.79
N GLY A 316 -10.43 7.68 -23.55
CA GLY A 316 -9.54 8.78 -23.18
C GLY A 316 -10.12 10.18 -23.37
N ASP A 317 -11.41 10.29 -23.73
CA ASP A 317 -12.11 11.58 -23.85
C ASP A 317 -12.56 12.09 -22.47
N PRO A 318 -12.07 13.26 -22.00
CA PRO A 318 -12.38 13.77 -20.66
C PRO A 318 -13.89 14.01 -20.42
N SER A 319 -14.64 14.45 -21.44
CA SER A 319 -16.08 14.71 -21.29
C SER A 319 -16.87 13.42 -21.12
N ARG A 320 -16.52 12.37 -21.87
CA ARG A 320 -17.10 11.02 -21.69
C ARG A 320 -16.65 10.38 -20.38
N ALA A 321 -15.41 10.61 -19.95
CA ALA A 321 -14.91 10.13 -18.67
C ALA A 321 -15.68 10.77 -17.50
N ALA A 322 -15.93 12.08 -17.54
CA ALA A 322 -16.74 12.78 -16.54
C ALA A 322 -18.16 12.18 -16.43
N ARG A 323 -18.84 11.96 -17.56
CA ARG A 323 -20.15 11.27 -17.58
C ARG A 323 -20.06 9.85 -17.03
N THR A 324 -19.03 9.10 -17.41
CA THR A 324 -18.82 7.72 -16.92
C THR A 324 -18.66 7.70 -15.40
N LEU A 325 -17.95 8.67 -14.84
CA LEU A 325 -17.71 8.77 -13.40
C LEU A 325 -19.01 9.04 -12.62
N VAL A 326 -19.96 9.77 -13.21
CA VAL A 326 -21.28 10.06 -12.61
C VAL A 326 -22.27 8.92 -12.82
N ASP A 327 -22.33 8.35 -14.02
CA ASP A 327 -23.39 7.42 -14.43
C ASP A 327 -23.07 5.94 -14.11
N THR A 328 -21.80 5.61 -13.87
CA THR A 328 -21.33 4.23 -13.69
C THR A 328 -20.88 3.99 -12.26
N PRO A 329 -21.28 2.88 -11.61
CA PRO A 329 -20.75 2.54 -10.29
C PRO A 329 -19.22 2.49 -10.30
N ILE A 330 -18.58 3.18 -9.36
CA ILE A 330 -17.11 3.30 -9.33
C ILE A 330 -16.39 1.95 -9.28
N ARG A 331 -17.02 0.96 -8.63
CA ARG A 331 -16.55 -0.44 -8.61
C ARG A 331 -16.41 -1.02 -10.01
N THR A 332 -17.34 -0.72 -10.93
CA THR A 332 -17.29 -1.18 -12.32
C THR A 332 -16.16 -0.52 -13.10
N VAL A 333 -15.89 0.76 -12.84
CA VAL A 333 -14.74 1.48 -13.43
C VAL A 333 -13.44 0.81 -12.97
N PHE A 334 -13.28 0.57 -11.67
CA PHE A 334 -12.11 -0.11 -11.09
C PHE A 334 -11.93 -1.53 -11.64
N GLN A 335 -12.99 -2.34 -11.64
CA GLN A 335 -12.98 -3.71 -12.17
C GLN A 335 -12.64 -3.76 -13.67
N THR A 336 -12.99 -2.72 -14.43
CA THR A 336 -12.65 -2.65 -15.87
C THR A 336 -11.13 -2.59 -16.07
N ALA A 337 -10.44 -1.74 -15.31
CA ALA A 337 -8.97 -1.69 -15.31
C ALA A 337 -8.35 -3.01 -14.84
N MET A 338 -8.86 -3.57 -13.73
CA MET A 338 -8.39 -4.85 -13.21
C MET A 338 -8.59 -6.01 -14.20
N GLY A 339 -9.65 -5.97 -15.01
CA GLY A 339 -9.90 -6.93 -16.09
C GLY A 339 -8.72 -7.01 -17.07
N GLU A 340 -8.23 -5.86 -17.54
CA GLU A 340 -7.03 -5.80 -18.40
C GLU A 340 -5.77 -6.26 -17.67
N ALA A 341 -5.58 -5.84 -16.42
CA ALA A 341 -4.45 -6.29 -15.61
C ALA A 341 -4.44 -7.82 -15.42
N TYR A 342 -5.61 -8.45 -15.23
CA TYR A 342 -5.74 -9.90 -15.14
C TYR A 342 -5.51 -10.63 -16.47
N ARG A 343 -5.86 -10.01 -17.61
CA ARG A 343 -5.52 -10.55 -18.92
C ARG A 343 -4.00 -10.63 -19.10
N LEU A 344 -3.29 -9.54 -18.78
CA LEU A 344 -1.83 -9.47 -18.81
C LEU A 344 -1.19 -10.43 -17.81
N GLN A 345 -1.75 -10.56 -16.60
CA GLN A 345 -1.31 -11.54 -15.60
C GLN A 345 -1.39 -12.98 -16.10
N THR A 346 -2.50 -13.37 -16.75
CA THR A 346 -2.65 -14.73 -17.31
C THR A 346 -1.53 -15.02 -18.31
N ARG A 347 -1.22 -14.06 -19.18
CA ARG A 347 -0.12 -14.17 -20.15
C ARG A 347 1.24 -14.25 -19.46
N ALA A 348 1.51 -13.35 -18.50
CA ALA A 348 2.75 -13.35 -17.72
C ALA A 348 2.97 -14.67 -16.95
N ARG A 349 1.92 -15.25 -16.36
CA ARG A 349 2.01 -16.56 -15.69
C ARG A 349 2.33 -17.69 -16.65
N SER A 350 1.79 -17.66 -17.87
CA SER A 350 2.15 -18.61 -18.92
C SER A 350 3.63 -18.50 -19.32
N ILE A 351 4.10 -17.28 -19.54
CA ILE A 351 5.51 -16.97 -19.83
C ILE A 351 6.41 -17.45 -18.69
N ALA A 352 6.05 -17.14 -17.44
CA ALA A 352 6.79 -17.56 -16.27
C ALA A 352 6.87 -19.10 -16.17
N ALA A 353 5.79 -19.82 -16.49
CA ALA A 353 5.80 -21.28 -16.52
C ALA A 353 6.69 -21.83 -17.65
N GLN A 354 6.67 -21.21 -18.83
CA GLN A 354 7.50 -21.60 -19.97
C GLN A 354 8.99 -21.31 -19.76
N ALA A 355 9.35 -20.31 -18.95
CA ALA A 355 10.73 -19.94 -18.64
C ALA A 355 11.26 -20.56 -17.34
N ARG A 356 10.43 -21.27 -16.56
CA ARG A 356 10.78 -21.77 -15.23
C ARG A 356 11.78 -22.93 -15.31
N LEU A 357 12.79 -22.89 -14.46
CA LEU A 357 13.71 -24.02 -14.28
C LEU A 357 13.03 -25.14 -13.46
N PRO A 358 13.12 -26.41 -13.85
CA PRO A 358 12.46 -27.52 -13.15
C PRO A 358 12.80 -27.65 -11.66
N GLN A 359 14.03 -27.31 -11.29
CA GLN A 359 14.52 -27.40 -9.92
C GLN A 359 14.14 -26.21 -9.02
N ALA A 360 13.40 -25.23 -9.53
CA ALA A 360 13.05 -24.01 -8.79
C ALA A 360 11.56 -23.67 -8.86
N GLN A 361 11.03 -23.09 -7.78
CA GLN A 361 9.63 -22.68 -7.73
C GLN A 361 9.37 -21.38 -8.53
N THR A 362 10.32 -20.45 -8.51
CA THR A 362 10.14 -19.08 -9.06
C THR A 362 11.23 -18.65 -10.03
N ALA A 363 12.41 -19.29 -10.03
CA ALA A 363 13.52 -18.88 -10.89
C ALA A 363 13.22 -19.13 -12.37
N THR A 364 13.41 -18.10 -13.19
CA THR A 364 13.22 -18.16 -14.64
C THR A 364 14.52 -17.89 -15.39
N THR A 365 14.56 -18.33 -16.63
CA THR A 365 15.65 -18.04 -17.58
C THR A 365 15.59 -16.63 -18.16
N LEU A 366 14.57 -15.82 -17.83
CA LEU A 366 14.46 -14.45 -18.31
C LEU A 366 15.49 -13.54 -17.63
N ASP A 367 16.10 -12.67 -18.42
CA ASP A 367 16.97 -11.59 -17.95
C ASP A 367 16.17 -10.32 -17.58
N GLU A 368 16.78 -9.43 -16.81
CA GLU A 368 16.22 -8.10 -16.57
C GLU A 368 16.15 -7.26 -17.87
N PRO A 369 15.10 -6.43 -18.05
CA PRO A 369 14.00 -6.13 -17.14
C PRO A 369 12.80 -7.09 -17.29
N LEU A 370 12.87 -8.07 -18.21
CA LEU A 370 11.73 -8.92 -18.55
C LEU A 370 11.32 -9.82 -17.39
N GLU A 371 12.29 -10.28 -16.61
CA GLU A 371 12.05 -11.03 -15.38
C GLU A 371 11.23 -10.22 -14.37
N SER A 372 11.66 -9.01 -14.01
CA SER A 372 10.94 -8.15 -13.07
C SER A 372 9.52 -7.83 -13.53
N VAL A 373 9.31 -7.60 -14.83
CA VAL A 373 7.99 -7.36 -15.42
C VAL A 373 7.08 -8.59 -15.25
N VAL A 374 7.57 -9.77 -15.62
CA VAL A 374 6.80 -11.03 -15.52
C VAL A 374 6.49 -11.38 -14.07
N GLN A 375 7.44 -11.16 -13.16
CA GLN A 375 7.26 -11.39 -11.72
C GLN A 375 6.22 -10.42 -11.12
N ALA A 376 6.30 -9.12 -11.43
CA ALA A 376 5.37 -8.11 -10.92
C ALA A 376 3.92 -8.37 -11.37
N LEU A 377 3.72 -8.75 -12.63
CA LEU A 377 2.40 -9.11 -13.16
C LEU A 377 1.85 -10.40 -12.55
N SER A 378 2.74 -11.33 -12.17
CA SER A 378 2.36 -12.65 -11.65
C SER A 378 1.87 -12.64 -10.18
N ARG A 379 2.10 -11.53 -9.45
CA ARG A 379 1.66 -11.31 -8.06
C ARG A 379 0.14 -11.50 -7.90
N GLN A 380 -0.35 -11.63 -6.66
CA GLN A 380 -1.79 -11.77 -6.41
C GLN A 380 -2.58 -10.59 -6.99
N ARG A 381 -2.10 -9.37 -6.72
CA ARG A 381 -2.51 -8.14 -7.41
C ARG A 381 -1.49 -7.85 -8.52
N PRO A 382 -1.88 -7.91 -9.80
CA PRO A 382 -0.95 -7.68 -10.90
C PRO A 382 -0.48 -6.22 -10.92
N MET A 383 0.83 -6.03 -10.92
CA MET A 383 1.48 -4.71 -10.95
C MET A 383 2.40 -4.62 -12.15
N PHE A 384 2.68 -3.40 -12.61
CA PHE A 384 3.68 -3.14 -13.64
C PHE A 384 4.99 -2.69 -13.01
N HIS A 385 6.08 -3.38 -13.36
CA HIS A 385 7.43 -2.95 -13.02
C HIS A 385 8.06 -2.28 -14.25
N GLU A 386 7.96 -0.96 -14.33
CA GLU A 386 8.55 -0.23 -15.46
C GLU A 386 10.09 -0.35 -15.45
N PRO A 387 10.73 -0.72 -16.58
CA PRO A 387 12.19 -0.80 -16.65
C PRO A 387 12.88 0.51 -16.23
N GLY A 388 13.75 0.44 -15.22
CA GLY A 388 14.48 1.59 -14.68
C GLY A 388 13.80 2.24 -13.47
N GLN A 389 12.55 1.89 -13.17
CA GLN A 389 11.93 2.23 -11.89
C GLN A 389 12.34 1.25 -10.80
N ARG A 390 12.28 1.71 -9.54
CA ARG A 390 12.67 0.90 -8.37
C ARG A 390 11.54 0.04 -7.83
N ARG A 391 10.30 0.49 -7.99
CA ARG A 391 9.12 -0.14 -7.39
C ARG A 391 8.08 -0.38 -8.48
N PRO A 392 7.37 -1.52 -8.43
CA PRO A 392 6.22 -1.73 -9.29
C PRO A 392 5.05 -0.86 -8.83
N HIS A 393 4.18 -0.47 -9.76
CA HIS A 393 2.97 0.33 -9.52
C HIS A 393 1.77 -0.25 -10.29
N ALA A 394 0.56 0.21 -9.97
CA ALA A 394 -0.63 -0.18 -10.72
C ALA A 394 -0.61 0.41 -12.14
N LEU A 395 -1.25 -0.29 -13.08
CA LEU A 395 -1.36 0.18 -14.46
C LEU A 395 -2.24 1.43 -14.53
N ALA A 396 -1.71 2.51 -15.10
CA ALA A 396 -2.35 3.82 -15.07
C ALA A 396 -2.99 4.24 -16.41
N SER A 397 -2.61 3.60 -17.53
CA SER A 397 -3.05 4.02 -18.87
C SER A 397 -3.00 2.92 -19.94
N ARG A 398 -3.67 3.15 -21.07
CA ARG A 398 -3.59 2.25 -22.24
C ARG A 398 -2.20 2.23 -22.86
N PHE A 399 -1.44 3.32 -22.72
CA PHE A 399 -0.03 3.37 -23.15
C PHE A 399 0.81 2.36 -22.35
N GLU A 400 0.62 2.29 -21.04
CA GLU A 400 1.29 1.29 -20.20
C GLU A 400 0.85 -0.14 -20.56
N ILE A 401 -0.43 -0.37 -20.87
CA ILE A 401 -0.90 -1.67 -21.37
C ILE A 401 -0.12 -2.06 -22.64
N ALA A 402 -0.05 -1.18 -23.64
CA ALA A 402 0.68 -1.45 -24.88
C ALA A 402 2.18 -1.66 -24.62
N ARG A 403 2.75 -0.95 -23.64
CA ARG A 403 4.14 -1.12 -23.23
C ARG A 403 4.38 -2.49 -22.60
N VAL A 404 3.50 -2.92 -21.70
CA VAL A 404 3.55 -4.26 -21.10
C VAL A 404 3.39 -5.33 -22.17
N GLU A 405 2.43 -5.19 -23.09
CA GLU A 405 2.25 -6.14 -24.19
C GLU A 405 3.52 -6.28 -25.02
N SER A 406 4.15 -5.16 -25.40
CA SER A 406 5.42 -5.18 -26.13
C SER A 406 6.55 -5.88 -25.37
N LEU A 407 6.57 -5.80 -24.03
CA LEU A 407 7.56 -6.47 -23.18
C LEU A 407 7.26 -7.97 -23.03
N LEU A 408 5.98 -8.36 -22.93
CA LEU A 408 5.57 -9.76 -22.90
C LEU A 408 5.83 -10.44 -24.26
N ASP A 409 5.57 -9.75 -25.38
CA ASP A 409 5.94 -10.22 -26.72
C ASP A 409 7.45 -10.47 -26.81
N GLU A 410 8.26 -9.56 -26.26
CA GLU A 410 9.71 -9.67 -26.23
C GLU A 410 10.17 -10.85 -25.35
N ALA A 411 9.51 -11.10 -24.21
CA ALA A 411 9.80 -12.24 -23.35
C ALA A 411 9.47 -13.58 -24.04
N GLU A 412 8.32 -13.70 -24.69
CA GLU A 412 7.95 -14.89 -25.48
C GLU A 412 8.94 -15.12 -26.62
N ALA A 413 9.31 -14.07 -27.37
CA ALA A 413 10.31 -14.16 -28.43
C ALA A 413 11.69 -14.57 -27.89
N THR A 414 12.07 -14.11 -26.70
CA THR A 414 13.32 -14.51 -26.03
C THR A 414 13.31 -15.99 -25.68
N ILE A 415 12.20 -16.51 -25.12
CA ILE A 415 12.05 -17.94 -24.82
C ILE A 415 12.12 -18.77 -26.11
N GLY A 416 11.39 -18.37 -27.15
CA GLY A 416 11.40 -19.04 -28.45
C GLY A 416 12.78 -19.07 -29.10
N LEU A 417 13.52 -17.97 -29.02
CA LEU A 417 14.90 -17.88 -29.52
C LEU A 417 15.84 -18.82 -28.75
N LEU A 418 15.81 -18.80 -27.41
CA LEU A 418 16.62 -19.71 -26.59
C LEU A 418 16.30 -21.17 -26.90
N ALA A 419 15.02 -21.51 -27.02
CA ALA A 419 14.59 -22.86 -27.40
C ALA A 419 15.11 -23.28 -28.79
N SER A 420 15.13 -22.37 -29.77
CA SER A 420 15.68 -22.63 -31.12
C SER A 420 17.19 -22.92 -31.12
N LEU A 421 17.91 -22.45 -30.09
CA LEU A 421 19.32 -22.72 -29.86
C LEU A 421 19.56 -23.97 -28.98
N GLY A 422 18.50 -24.69 -28.62
CA GLY A 422 18.56 -25.84 -27.70
C GLY A 422 18.66 -25.45 -26.22
N LEU A 423 18.58 -24.16 -25.88
CA LEU A 423 18.69 -23.63 -24.52
C LEU A 423 17.32 -23.61 -23.83
N THR A 424 16.66 -24.77 -23.74
CA THR A 424 15.37 -24.89 -23.04
C THR A 424 15.56 -24.87 -21.51
N PRO A 425 14.57 -24.43 -20.71
CA PRO A 425 14.72 -24.42 -19.24
C PRO A 425 15.00 -25.80 -18.64
N VAL A 426 14.50 -26.88 -19.24
CA VAL A 426 14.79 -28.25 -18.80
C VAL A 426 16.27 -28.59 -19.00
N GLU A 427 16.81 -28.29 -20.17
CA GLU A 427 18.22 -28.54 -20.49
C GLU A 427 19.14 -27.63 -19.66
N LEU A 428 18.80 -26.35 -19.53
CA LEU A 428 19.53 -25.40 -18.69
C LEU A 428 19.48 -25.81 -17.22
N GLY A 429 18.35 -26.33 -16.75
CA GLY A 429 18.20 -26.84 -15.40
C GLY A 429 19.17 -27.98 -15.10
N ARG A 430 19.20 -28.99 -15.98
CA ARG A 430 20.13 -30.13 -15.90
C ARG A 430 21.60 -29.67 -15.94
N LYS A 431 21.94 -28.79 -16.88
CA LYS A 431 23.30 -28.25 -17.06
C LYS A 431 23.77 -27.43 -15.86
N ALA A 432 22.85 -26.73 -15.20
CA ALA A 432 23.15 -25.97 -13.99
C ALA A 432 23.49 -26.88 -12.81
N GLU A 433 22.77 -28.00 -12.64
CA GLU A 433 23.07 -29.01 -11.62
C GLU A 433 24.45 -29.66 -11.87
N GLU A 434 24.78 -30.01 -13.12
CA GLU A 434 26.10 -30.52 -13.52
C GLU A 434 27.26 -29.55 -13.25
N ALA A 435 26.94 -28.25 -13.21
CA ALA A 435 27.87 -27.16 -12.95
C ALA A 435 27.85 -26.67 -11.49
N GLY A 436 26.96 -27.18 -10.64
CA GLY A 436 26.80 -26.73 -9.26
C GLY A 436 26.26 -25.29 -9.13
N LEU A 437 25.52 -24.80 -10.11
CA LEU A 437 24.97 -23.44 -10.13
C LEU A 437 23.60 -23.37 -9.46
N GLY A 438 23.39 -22.32 -8.67
CA GLY A 438 22.08 -21.99 -8.11
C GLY A 438 21.08 -21.58 -9.20
N PRO A 439 19.78 -21.94 -9.11
CA PRO A 439 18.79 -21.65 -10.16
C PRO A 439 18.63 -20.15 -10.48
N ALA A 440 18.81 -19.26 -9.51
CA ALA A 440 18.70 -17.82 -9.69
C ALA A 440 19.77 -17.23 -10.63
N VAL A 441 20.88 -17.93 -10.84
CA VAL A 441 22.00 -17.48 -11.69
C VAL A 441 21.76 -17.82 -13.16
N VAL A 442 20.91 -18.81 -13.44
CA VAL A 442 20.76 -19.39 -14.77
C VAL A 442 19.83 -18.51 -15.60
N LYS A 443 20.41 -17.52 -16.27
CA LYS A 443 19.73 -16.59 -17.17
C LYS A 443 20.00 -16.89 -18.64
N GLY A 444 19.14 -16.39 -19.52
CA GLY A 444 19.24 -16.55 -20.97
C GLY A 444 20.55 -15.99 -21.50
N SER A 445 20.95 -14.80 -21.04
CA SER A 445 22.23 -14.19 -21.38
C SER A 445 23.42 -15.04 -20.95
N VAL A 446 23.41 -15.56 -19.72
CA VAL A 446 24.47 -16.43 -19.18
C VAL A 446 24.58 -17.71 -20.00
N ALA A 447 23.45 -18.37 -20.28
CA ALA A 447 23.41 -19.56 -21.11
C ALA A 447 23.92 -19.31 -22.53
N LEU A 448 23.53 -18.18 -23.14
CA LEU A 448 23.94 -17.82 -24.49
C LEU A 448 25.45 -17.49 -24.56
N ARG A 449 26.00 -16.80 -23.56
CA ARG A 449 27.45 -16.58 -23.46
C ARG A 449 28.20 -17.92 -23.40
N SER A 450 27.78 -18.81 -22.50
CA SER A 450 28.40 -20.13 -22.36
C SER A 450 28.32 -20.95 -23.66
N LEU A 451 27.20 -20.86 -24.39
CA LEU A 451 27.07 -21.50 -25.70
C LEU A 451 28.06 -20.96 -26.73
N VAL A 452 28.20 -19.64 -26.83
CA VAL A 452 29.16 -19.00 -27.75
C VAL A 452 30.59 -19.40 -27.38
N GLU A 453 30.96 -19.36 -26.10
CA GLU A 453 32.29 -19.75 -25.64
C GLU A 453 32.61 -21.22 -25.93
N SER A 454 31.68 -22.14 -25.63
CA SER A 454 31.86 -23.56 -25.94
C SER A 454 32.04 -23.79 -27.44
N GLN A 455 31.26 -23.11 -28.29
CA GLN A 455 31.40 -23.22 -29.75
C GLN A 455 32.73 -22.66 -30.28
N LEU A 456 33.23 -21.56 -29.71
CA LEU A 456 34.54 -21.01 -30.07
C LEU A 456 35.69 -21.92 -29.65
N ARG A 457 35.56 -22.64 -28.52
CA ARG A 457 36.55 -23.64 -28.06
C ARG A 457 36.42 -25.01 -28.74
N GLY A 458 35.33 -25.25 -29.48
CA GLY A 458 35.02 -26.58 -30.06
C GLY A 458 34.62 -27.62 -29.00
N GLU A 459 34.13 -27.17 -27.84
CA GLU A 459 33.75 -28.00 -26.71
C GLU A 459 32.23 -28.22 -26.65
N ALA A 460 31.81 -29.27 -25.92
CA ALA A 460 30.40 -29.45 -25.61
C ALA A 460 29.87 -28.32 -24.71
N PHE A 461 28.60 -27.94 -24.89
CA PHE A 461 27.96 -26.93 -24.07
C PHE A 461 28.03 -27.26 -22.57
N SER A 462 28.52 -26.29 -21.78
CA SER A 462 28.69 -26.39 -20.34
C SER A 462 28.46 -25.04 -19.68
N LEU A 463 27.81 -25.05 -18.51
CA LEU A 463 27.67 -23.87 -17.65
C LEU A 463 28.78 -23.77 -16.59
N ARG A 464 29.79 -24.64 -16.63
CA ARG A 464 30.92 -24.55 -15.69
C ARG A 464 31.72 -23.28 -15.94
N GLY A 465 31.97 -22.52 -14.88
CA GLY A 465 32.65 -21.22 -14.93
C GLY A 465 31.79 -20.07 -15.47
N ALA A 466 30.48 -20.27 -15.63
CA ALA A 466 29.56 -19.22 -16.10
C ALA A 466 29.44 -18.03 -15.13
N THR A 467 29.82 -18.22 -13.86
CA THR A 467 29.86 -17.19 -12.81
C THR A 467 31.27 -16.68 -12.51
N ASP A 468 32.29 -17.15 -13.23
CA ASP A 468 33.63 -16.60 -13.07
C ASP A 468 33.62 -15.10 -13.44
N GLU A 469 34.50 -14.29 -12.84
CA GLU A 469 34.58 -12.85 -13.12
C GLU A 469 34.52 -12.54 -14.62
N PRO A 470 33.86 -11.43 -15.04
CA PRO A 470 33.58 -11.14 -16.43
C PRO A 470 34.87 -11.12 -17.24
N ARG A 471 35.12 -12.21 -17.96
CA ARG A 471 36.23 -12.33 -18.90
C ARG A 471 35.95 -11.37 -20.05
N GLU A 472 36.99 -10.66 -20.49
CA GLU A 472 36.91 -9.93 -21.75
C GLU A 472 36.38 -10.87 -22.84
N ASN A 473 35.44 -10.37 -23.64
CA ASN A 473 34.82 -11.16 -24.70
C ASN A 473 35.94 -11.71 -25.62
N PRO A 474 36.01 -13.03 -25.86
CA PRO A 474 37.03 -13.62 -26.72
C PRO A 474 37.06 -12.99 -28.12
N PRO A 475 38.20 -13.04 -28.83
CA PRO A 475 38.23 -12.66 -30.24
C PRO A 475 37.17 -13.47 -31.01
N ALA A 476 36.45 -12.80 -31.91
CA ALA A 476 35.30 -13.32 -32.66
C ALA A 476 34.00 -13.62 -31.86
N PHE A 477 33.94 -13.34 -30.55
CA PHE A 477 32.71 -13.54 -29.76
C PHE A 477 31.50 -12.80 -30.33
N ALA A 478 31.63 -11.50 -30.64
CA ALA A 478 30.54 -10.70 -31.19
C ALA A 478 30.06 -11.23 -32.55
N GLN A 479 30.99 -11.63 -33.43
CA GLN A 479 30.66 -12.22 -34.73
C GLN A 479 29.89 -13.53 -34.56
N LYS A 480 30.36 -14.40 -33.64
CA LYS A 480 29.71 -15.69 -33.39
C LYS A 480 28.33 -15.54 -32.75
N LEU A 481 28.19 -14.59 -31.83
CA LEU A 481 26.91 -14.22 -31.25
C LEU A 481 25.93 -13.72 -32.33
N ASP A 482 26.38 -12.83 -33.22
CA ASP A 482 25.57 -12.32 -34.33
C ASP A 482 25.18 -13.44 -35.33
N GLU A 483 26.04 -14.45 -35.53
CA GLU A 483 25.70 -15.67 -36.30
C GLU A 483 24.60 -16.51 -35.62
N LEU A 484 24.68 -16.72 -34.31
CA LEU A 484 23.65 -17.49 -33.58
C LEU A 484 22.32 -16.74 -33.51
N LEU A 485 22.35 -15.41 -33.42
CA LEU A 485 21.15 -14.58 -33.39
C LEU A 485 20.54 -14.35 -34.79
N ARG A 486 21.17 -14.84 -35.88
CA ARG A 486 20.63 -14.68 -37.25
C ARG A 486 19.39 -15.52 -37.55
N VAL A 487 18.89 -16.32 -36.61
CA VAL A 487 17.64 -17.10 -36.76
C VAL A 487 16.48 -16.21 -37.27
N GLN A 488 15.72 -16.71 -38.25
CA GLN A 488 14.61 -16.01 -38.91
C GLN A 488 13.40 -15.85 -37.99
N ALA A 489 13.43 -14.87 -37.08
CA ALA A 489 12.22 -14.22 -36.58
C ALA A 489 12.10 -12.87 -37.31
N ALA A 490 11.13 -12.77 -38.22
CA ALA A 490 10.92 -11.59 -39.07
C ALA A 490 10.10 -10.49 -38.36
N ASP A 491 9.49 -10.82 -37.22
CA ASP A 491 8.61 -9.93 -36.47
C ASP A 491 9.39 -8.96 -35.54
N ASP A 492 8.71 -7.89 -35.13
CA ASP A 492 9.30 -6.85 -34.29
C ASP A 492 9.75 -7.36 -32.92
N ALA A 493 9.01 -8.30 -32.33
CA ALA A 493 9.34 -8.91 -31.05
C ALA A 493 10.66 -9.69 -31.11
N GLY A 494 10.85 -10.51 -32.14
CA GLY A 494 12.10 -11.23 -32.37
C GLY A 494 13.29 -10.30 -32.65
N ARG A 495 13.08 -9.14 -33.29
CA ARG A 495 14.14 -8.12 -33.42
C ARG A 495 14.54 -7.54 -32.07
N ARG A 496 13.58 -7.15 -31.22
CA ARG A 496 13.85 -6.60 -29.88
C ARG A 496 14.56 -7.61 -28.97
N ALA A 497 14.08 -8.84 -28.92
CA ALA A 497 14.68 -9.90 -28.11
C ALA A 497 16.17 -10.14 -28.44
N ARG A 498 16.50 -10.20 -29.75
CA ARG A 498 17.89 -10.31 -30.21
C ARG A 498 18.73 -9.11 -29.83
N GLN A 499 18.21 -7.90 -30.03
CA GLN A 499 18.91 -6.68 -29.67
C GLN A 499 19.20 -6.63 -28.16
N ARG A 500 18.25 -7.04 -27.32
CA ARG A 500 18.43 -7.10 -25.86
C ARG A 500 19.50 -8.10 -25.45
N LEU A 501 19.39 -9.35 -25.91
CA LEU A 501 20.40 -10.38 -25.60
C LEU A 501 21.79 -9.97 -26.08
N ARG A 502 21.88 -9.37 -27.28
CA ARG A 502 23.14 -8.83 -27.79
C ARG A 502 23.68 -7.70 -26.91
N ALA A 503 22.84 -6.76 -26.49
CA ALA A 503 23.25 -5.64 -25.64
C ALA A 503 23.71 -6.09 -24.24
N LEU A 504 23.10 -7.14 -23.68
CA LEU A 504 23.54 -7.73 -22.40
C LEU A 504 24.93 -8.36 -22.48
N LEU A 505 25.30 -8.93 -23.63
CA LEU A 505 26.56 -9.66 -23.80
C LEU A 505 27.69 -8.83 -24.43
N VAL A 506 27.32 -7.89 -25.30
CA VAL A 506 28.23 -6.97 -25.99
C VAL A 506 27.65 -5.56 -25.84
N PRO A 507 27.86 -4.92 -24.68
CA PRO A 507 27.41 -3.55 -24.46
C PRO A 507 28.09 -2.63 -25.49
N ALA A 508 27.35 -1.64 -25.98
CA ALA A 508 27.93 -0.61 -26.84
C ALA A 508 29.07 0.11 -26.08
N PRO A 509 30.16 0.52 -26.76
CA PRO A 509 31.20 1.30 -26.11
C PRO A 509 30.57 2.55 -25.49
N VAL A 510 30.77 2.72 -24.18
CA VAL A 510 30.33 3.92 -23.46
C VAL A 510 31.02 5.10 -24.13
N GLN A 511 30.27 5.94 -24.84
CA GLN A 511 30.81 7.21 -25.31
C GLN A 511 31.27 7.98 -24.08
N PRO A 512 32.53 8.45 -24.02
CA PRO A 512 32.97 9.27 -22.91
C PRO A 512 32.04 10.48 -22.85
N LYS A 513 31.46 10.74 -21.67
CA LYS A 513 30.69 11.96 -21.42
C LYS A 513 31.56 13.15 -21.80
N ALA A 514 31.16 13.88 -22.84
CA ALA A 514 31.77 15.14 -23.24
C ALA A 514 31.45 16.25 -22.23
#